data_AF-A0A933HW25-F1
#
_entry.id   AF-A0A933HW25-F1
#
_cell.length_a   1.000
_cell.length_b   1.000
_cell.length_c   1.000
_cell.angle_alpha   90.00
_cell.angle_beta   90.00
_cell.angle_gamma   90.00
#
_symmetry.space_group_name_H-M   'P 1'
#
loop_
_entity.id
_entity.type
_entity.pdbx_description
1 polymer ?
#
loop_
_entity_poly.entity_id
_entity_poly.type
_entity_poly.pdbx_seq_one_letter_code
_entity_poly.pdbx_strand_id
1 'polypeptide(L)'
;MTKRTVFLSMAVLLPTVLASGSVVSAAETGRRYVNGQVWKNGSNSYTVSEYALGVSLWVNGSGSNLYFSGRPFSGSVWGSGSYFNISGAGVNATVNKWGGNYSVNGTIHPQGGGQALRVNFTMNALGREDDPNHPPSYSLYDYSSGANINLNPNGRDGYYLSGWVDMEKFGAYGTALVGLVATIAIESRPAPKPKAQEPAPQAPAGRELEPLPFPL
;
A
#
# COMPACT_ATOMS: atom_id res chain seq x y z
N MET A 1 73.80 -51.81 -20.87
CA MET A 1 72.55 -52.31 -21.47
C MET A 1 71.37 -51.67 -20.77
N THR A 2 70.65 -50.82 -21.48
CA THR A 2 69.82 -49.73 -20.95
C THR A 2 68.38 -50.22 -20.68
N LYS A 3 67.92 -50.14 -19.42
CA LYS A 3 66.52 -50.39 -19.06
C LYS A 3 65.66 -49.18 -19.50
N ARG A 4 64.72 -49.41 -20.42
CA ARG A 4 63.67 -48.44 -20.79
C ARG A 4 62.48 -48.65 -19.86
N THR A 5 62.16 -47.62 -19.06
CA THR A 5 60.91 -47.53 -18.31
C THR A 5 59.88 -46.83 -19.17
N VAL A 6 58.77 -47.50 -19.48
CA VAL A 6 57.62 -46.93 -20.19
C VAL A 6 56.65 -46.38 -19.14
N PHE A 7 56.37 -45.08 -19.17
CA PHE A 7 55.29 -44.48 -18.38
C PHE A 7 54.03 -44.40 -19.24
N LEU A 8 52.97 -45.06 -18.79
CA LEU A 8 51.64 -45.04 -19.39
C LEU A 8 50.84 -43.92 -18.71
N SER A 9 50.61 -42.80 -19.40
CA SER A 9 49.72 -41.73 -18.90
C SER A 9 48.25 -42.12 -19.12
N MET A 10 47.54 -42.44 -18.04
CA MET A 10 46.08 -42.54 -18.02
C MET A 10 45.48 -41.12 -17.98
N ALA A 11 44.87 -40.68 -19.08
CA ALA A 11 44.05 -39.49 -19.10
C ALA A 11 42.69 -39.79 -18.45
N VAL A 12 42.45 -39.23 -17.26
CA VAL A 12 41.14 -39.25 -16.61
C VAL A 12 40.28 -38.15 -17.24
N LEU A 13 39.33 -38.54 -18.08
CA LEU A 13 38.27 -37.66 -18.58
C LEU A 13 37.26 -37.42 -17.44
N LEU A 14 37.27 -36.24 -16.85
CA LEU A 14 36.21 -35.77 -15.97
C LEU A 14 34.99 -35.37 -16.82
N PRO A 15 33.78 -35.87 -16.52
CA PRO A 15 32.57 -35.41 -17.19
C PRO A 15 32.27 -33.97 -16.76
N THR A 16 32.32 -33.04 -17.72
CA THR A 16 31.83 -31.67 -17.54
C THR A 16 30.32 -31.71 -17.42
N VAL A 17 29.80 -31.74 -16.19
CA VAL A 17 28.38 -31.49 -15.93
C VAL A 17 28.13 -30.01 -16.18
N LEU A 18 27.62 -29.69 -17.37
CA LEU A 18 26.98 -28.40 -17.65
C LEU A 18 25.72 -28.32 -16.79
N ALA A 19 25.88 -27.82 -15.56
CA ALA A 19 24.76 -27.31 -14.81
C ALA A 19 24.23 -26.11 -15.59
N SER A 20 23.09 -26.28 -16.26
CA SER A 20 22.24 -25.20 -16.72
C SER A 20 21.68 -24.50 -15.50
N GLY A 21 22.54 -23.76 -14.80
CA GLY A 21 22.14 -22.77 -13.82
C GLY A 21 21.43 -21.68 -14.58
N SER A 22 20.11 -21.61 -14.41
CA SER A 22 19.36 -20.40 -14.70
C SER A 22 20.13 -19.26 -14.06
N VAL A 23 20.72 -18.39 -14.87
CA VAL A 23 21.30 -17.12 -14.42
C VAL A 23 20.12 -16.25 -13.99
N VAL A 24 19.64 -16.51 -12.78
CA VAL A 24 18.86 -15.56 -12.02
C VAL A 24 19.81 -14.38 -11.84
N SER A 25 19.54 -13.27 -12.53
CA SER A 25 20.39 -12.09 -12.39
C SER A 25 20.46 -11.73 -10.91
N ALA A 26 21.64 -11.38 -10.41
CA ALA A 26 21.87 -11.05 -8.99
C ALA A 26 20.93 -9.96 -8.43
N ALA A 27 20.14 -9.29 -9.29
CA ALA A 27 19.09 -8.35 -8.93
C ALA A 27 17.82 -8.98 -8.31
N GLU A 28 17.60 -10.30 -8.38
CA GLU A 28 16.39 -10.91 -7.80
C GLU A 28 16.56 -11.36 -6.33
N THR A 29 17.79 -11.49 -5.84
CA THR A 29 18.10 -11.99 -4.48
C THR A 29 17.68 -11.06 -3.33
N GLY A 30 17.31 -9.81 -3.63
CA GLY A 30 16.89 -8.81 -2.65
C GLY A 30 15.39 -8.47 -2.66
N ARG A 31 14.59 -9.11 -3.54
CA ARG A 31 13.16 -8.79 -3.66
C ARG A 31 12.31 -9.66 -2.76
N ARG A 32 11.35 -9.06 -2.08
CA ARG A 32 10.38 -9.76 -1.25
C ARG A 32 8.97 -9.41 -1.66
N TYR A 33 8.13 -10.43 -1.76
CA TYR A 33 6.71 -10.24 -1.95
C TYR A 33 6.10 -9.70 -0.66
N VAL A 34 5.31 -8.64 -0.78
CA VAL A 34 4.58 -8.01 0.32
C VAL A 34 3.10 -8.20 0.10
N ASN A 35 2.39 -8.45 1.20
CA ASN A 35 0.94 -8.51 1.22
C ASN A 35 0.45 -7.93 2.54
N GLY A 36 -0.50 -7.03 2.45
CA GLY A 36 -1.03 -6.32 3.59
C GLY A 36 -2.38 -5.69 3.32
N GLN A 37 -2.79 -4.87 4.27
CA GLN A 37 -4.02 -4.12 4.19
C GLN A 37 -3.92 -2.82 4.98
N VAL A 38 -4.69 -1.85 4.52
CA VAL A 38 -5.01 -0.62 5.26
C VAL A 38 -6.51 -0.60 5.46
N TRP A 39 -6.96 -0.42 6.68
CA TRP A 39 -8.39 -0.43 6.99
C TRP A 39 -8.76 0.59 8.07
N LYS A 40 -9.90 1.23 7.91
CA LYS A 40 -10.50 2.17 8.86
C LYS A 40 -11.34 1.42 9.89
N ASN A 41 -10.94 1.45 11.17
CA ASN A 41 -11.59 0.71 12.26
C ASN A 41 -12.71 1.50 12.97
N GLY A 42 -12.83 2.79 12.68
CA GLY A 42 -13.80 3.70 13.29
C GLY A 42 -13.70 5.07 12.64
N SER A 43 -14.37 6.09 13.20
CA SER A 43 -14.42 7.41 12.56
C SER A 43 -13.05 8.01 12.28
N ASN A 44 -12.09 7.80 13.19
CA ASN A 44 -10.79 8.46 13.22
C ASN A 44 -9.63 7.48 13.49
N SER A 45 -9.78 6.20 13.15
CA SER A 45 -8.76 5.19 13.44
C SER A 45 -8.53 4.24 12.28
N TYR A 46 -7.27 3.87 12.07
CA TYR A 46 -6.82 3.03 10.97
C TYR A 46 -5.80 2.02 11.45
N THR A 47 -5.80 0.86 10.81
CA THR A 47 -4.73 -0.12 10.91
C THR A 47 -4.04 -0.22 9.56
N VAL A 48 -2.71 -0.14 9.58
CA VAL A 48 -1.84 -0.52 8.46
C VAL A 48 -1.12 -1.78 8.89
N SER A 49 -1.30 -2.88 8.15
CA SER A 49 -0.60 -4.12 8.43
C SER A 49 -0.02 -4.69 7.15
N GLU A 50 1.25 -5.06 7.17
CA GLU A 50 1.88 -5.87 6.13
C GLU A 50 2.60 -7.05 6.78
N TYR A 51 2.31 -8.25 6.29
CA TYR A 51 2.62 -9.49 6.99
C TYR A 51 4.04 -9.98 6.77
N ALA A 52 4.61 -9.79 5.58
CA ALA A 52 5.92 -10.34 5.24
C ALA A 52 7.05 -9.61 5.95
N LEU A 53 6.93 -8.30 6.13
CA LEU A 53 7.96 -7.43 6.69
C LEU A 53 7.68 -7.04 8.14
N GLY A 54 6.54 -7.46 8.69
CA GLY A 54 6.13 -7.17 10.06
C GLY A 54 5.78 -5.71 10.28
N VAL A 55 5.26 -5.04 9.26
CA VAL A 55 4.72 -3.69 9.40
C VAL A 55 3.39 -3.78 10.12
N SER A 56 3.26 -3.00 11.19
CA SER A 56 2.02 -2.87 11.94
C SER A 56 1.98 -1.48 12.53
N LEU A 57 1.17 -0.61 11.94
CA LEU A 57 0.92 0.73 12.43
C LEU A 57 -0.54 0.86 12.84
N TRP A 58 -0.74 1.47 13.99
CA TRP A 58 -2.01 2.00 14.42
C TRP A 58 -2.01 3.50 14.20
N VAL A 59 -2.97 4.00 13.43
CA VAL A 59 -3.10 5.42 13.12
C VAL A 59 -4.39 5.95 13.74
N ASN A 60 -4.31 7.10 14.40
CA ASN A 60 -5.45 7.78 14.99
C ASN A 60 -5.41 9.26 14.63
N GLY A 61 -6.57 9.83 14.30
CA GLY A 61 -6.72 11.22 13.92
C GLY A 61 -7.74 11.38 12.81
N SER A 62 -7.94 12.61 12.38
CA SER A 62 -8.86 12.93 11.29
C SER A 62 -8.42 14.21 10.59
N GLY A 63 -8.77 14.29 9.30
CA GLY A 63 -8.48 15.44 8.47
C GLY A 63 -6.98 15.74 8.38
N SER A 64 -6.59 16.91 8.87
CA SER A 64 -5.25 17.44 8.70
C SER A 64 -4.19 16.88 9.63
N ASN A 65 -4.56 16.14 10.68
CA ASN A 65 -3.62 15.64 11.69
C ASN A 65 -3.89 14.16 11.99
N LEU A 66 -2.91 13.31 11.68
CA LEU A 66 -2.91 11.89 12.00
C LEU A 66 -1.70 11.58 12.89
N TYR A 67 -1.87 10.70 13.85
CA TYR A 67 -0.81 10.21 14.72
C TYR A 67 -0.69 8.71 14.49
N PHE A 68 0.52 8.21 14.26
CA PHE A 68 0.76 6.80 14.05
C PHE A 68 1.77 6.25 15.05
N SER A 69 1.55 5.01 15.47
CA SER A 69 2.46 4.29 16.35
C SER A 69 2.54 2.83 15.92
N GLY A 70 3.69 2.19 16.19
CA GLY A 70 3.92 0.80 15.86
C GLY A 70 5.26 0.58 15.18
N ARG A 71 5.32 -0.43 14.31
CA ARG A 71 6.52 -0.84 13.58
C ARG A 71 6.37 -0.51 12.10
N PRO A 72 7.41 0.05 11.46
CA PRO A 72 8.77 0.21 11.99
C PRO A 72 9.06 1.56 12.65
N PHE A 73 8.10 2.50 12.65
CA PHE A 73 8.26 3.83 13.25
C PHE A 73 6.95 4.35 13.85
N SER A 74 7.06 5.43 14.63
CA SER A 74 5.95 6.19 15.18
C SER A 74 6.15 7.68 14.91
N GLY A 75 5.07 8.45 14.89
CA GLY A 75 5.11 9.85 14.51
C GLY A 75 3.74 10.46 14.24
N SER A 76 3.73 11.52 13.46
CA SER A 76 2.54 12.19 13.01
C SER A 76 2.61 12.57 11.54
N VAL A 77 1.44 12.64 10.93
CA VAL A 77 1.19 13.27 9.64
C VAL A 77 0.45 14.55 9.91
N TRP A 78 0.91 15.67 9.36
CA TRP A 78 0.16 16.92 9.39
C TRP A 78 0.22 17.63 8.05
N GLY A 79 -0.87 18.28 7.67
CA GLY A 79 -0.95 18.99 6.41
C GLY A 79 -2.36 19.32 5.99
N SER A 80 -2.52 19.92 4.82
CA SER A 80 -3.84 20.25 4.29
C SER A 80 -3.83 20.29 2.77
N GLY A 81 -4.99 19.98 2.18
CA GLY A 81 -5.19 19.99 0.74
C GLY A 81 -4.25 19.02 0.03
N SER A 82 -3.29 19.57 -0.72
CA SER A 82 -2.36 18.82 -1.54
C SER A 82 -1.03 18.48 -0.88
N TYR A 83 -0.76 18.97 0.34
CA TYR A 83 0.57 18.83 0.94
C TYR A 83 0.49 18.33 2.38
N PHE A 84 1.24 17.25 2.65
CA PHE A 84 1.34 16.63 3.97
C PHE A 84 2.80 16.42 4.33
N ASN A 85 3.12 16.59 5.60
CA ASN A 85 4.40 16.25 6.20
C ASN A 85 4.19 15.04 7.09
N ILE A 86 5.15 14.12 7.07
CA ILE A 86 5.23 12.95 7.92
C ILE A 86 6.51 13.11 8.71
N SER A 87 6.45 13.08 10.04
CA SER A 87 7.66 13.09 10.87
C SER A 87 7.47 12.24 12.10
N GLY A 88 8.57 11.69 12.58
CA GLY A 88 8.59 10.91 13.81
C GLY A 88 9.91 10.25 14.08
N ALA A 89 9.87 9.28 15.00
CA ALA A 89 11.03 8.51 15.39
C ALA A 89 11.48 7.59 14.24
N GLY A 90 12.41 8.08 13.43
CA GLY A 90 13.00 7.33 12.32
C GLY A 90 12.42 7.65 10.95
N VAL A 91 11.58 8.67 10.81
CA VAL A 91 10.98 9.04 9.52
C VAL A 91 10.81 10.55 9.40
N ASN A 92 11.15 11.08 8.22
CA ASN A 92 10.85 12.44 7.81
C ASN A 92 10.51 12.41 6.32
N ALA A 93 9.26 12.64 5.95
CA ALA A 93 8.81 12.60 4.58
C ALA A 93 7.80 13.71 4.28
N THR A 94 7.66 14.01 3.00
CA THR A 94 6.67 14.93 2.46
C THR A 94 5.84 14.18 1.44
N VAL A 95 4.54 14.46 1.43
CA VAL A 95 3.57 13.89 0.50
C VAL A 95 2.92 15.03 -0.26
N ASN A 96 3.02 15.00 -1.58
CA ASN A 96 2.34 15.92 -2.47
C ASN A 96 1.25 15.17 -3.23
N LYS A 97 0.04 15.74 -3.29
CA LYS A 97 -1.12 15.18 -3.96
C LYS A 97 -1.52 16.04 -5.16
N TRP A 98 -1.63 15.42 -6.34
CA TRP A 98 -2.12 16.07 -7.57
C TRP A 98 -2.92 15.09 -8.43
N GLY A 99 -4.11 15.50 -8.89
CA GLY A 99 -4.92 14.71 -9.81
C GLY A 99 -5.17 13.26 -9.35
N GLY A 100 -5.36 13.05 -8.03
CA GLY A 100 -5.50 11.73 -7.41
C GLY A 100 -4.19 11.00 -7.11
N ASN A 101 -3.06 11.43 -7.68
CA ASN A 101 -1.76 10.81 -7.45
C ASN A 101 -1.08 11.36 -6.19
N TYR A 102 -0.16 10.58 -5.63
CA TYR A 102 0.62 10.94 -4.45
C TYR A 102 2.11 10.72 -4.70
N SER A 103 2.92 11.76 -4.60
CA SER A 103 4.39 11.68 -4.57
C SER A 103 4.82 11.73 -3.13
N VAL A 104 5.71 10.83 -2.77
CA VAL A 104 6.37 10.82 -1.47
C VAL A 104 7.85 11.08 -1.68
N ASN A 105 8.42 11.96 -0.87
CA ASN A 105 9.85 12.19 -0.79
C ASN A 105 10.24 12.24 0.68
N GLY A 106 11.05 11.29 1.12
CA GLY A 106 11.43 11.19 2.52
C GLY A 106 12.75 10.49 2.77
N THR A 107 13.21 10.70 3.99
CA THR A 107 14.38 10.08 4.58
C THR A 107 13.94 9.29 5.80
N ILE A 108 14.45 8.08 5.92
CA ILE A 108 14.14 7.15 6.98
C ILE A 108 15.43 6.84 7.72
N HIS A 109 15.40 6.94 9.04
CA HIS A 109 16.51 6.60 9.91
C HIS A 109 16.15 5.28 10.62
N PRO A 110 16.72 4.14 10.20
CA PRO A 110 16.41 2.86 10.81
C PRO A 110 16.73 2.88 12.31
N GLN A 111 15.80 2.37 13.13
CA GLN A 111 16.06 2.20 14.56
C GLN A 111 17.21 1.18 14.73
N GLY A 112 18.35 1.65 15.23
CA GLY A 112 19.57 0.84 15.36
C GLY A 112 20.85 1.47 14.79
N GLY A 113 20.80 2.70 14.27
CA GLY A 113 22.01 3.45 13.86
C GLY A 113 22.51 3.12 12.45
N GLY A 114 21.64 2.60 11.58
CA GLY A 114 21.94 2.38 10.16
C GLY A 114 22.02 3.67 9.35
N GLN A 115 22.52 3.56 8.12
CA GLN A 115 22.50 4.68 7.17
C GLN A 115 21.07 5.14 6.90
N ALA A 116 20.91 6.45 6.72
CA ALA A 116 19.64 7.04 6.35
C ALA A 116 19.23 6.52 4.95
N LEU A 117 18.04 5.95 4.86
CA LEU A 117 17.47 5.44 3.62
C LEU A 117 16.62 6.54 2.99
N ARG A 118 16.89 6.87 1.73
CA ARG A 118 16.06 7.79 0.98
C ARG A 118 14.97 7.03 0.23
N VAL A 119 13.72 7.32 0.56
CA VAL A 119 12.54 6.69 -0.04
C VAL A 119 11.76 7.76 -0.79
N ASN A 120 11.74 7.61 -2.10
CA ASN A 120 10.90 8.42 -2.98
C ASN A 120 10.02 7.45 -3.76
N PHE A 121 8.76 7.79 -3.96
CA PHE A 121 7.89 7.00 -4.84
C PHE A 121 6.68 7.83 -5.26
N THR A 122 6.00 7.38 -6.31
CA THR A 122 4.70 7.91 -6.69
C THR A 122 3.66 6.79 -6.71
N MET A 123 2.54 7.02 -6.03
CA MET A 123 1.32 6.23 -6.16
C MET A 123 0.44 6.87 -7.21
N ASN A 124 0.27 6.19 -8.34
CA ASN A 124 -0.57 6.65 -9.43
C ASN A 124 -2.00 6.14 -9.25
N ALA A 125 -2.97 7.04 -9.30
CA ALA A 125 -4.38 6.70 -9.25
C ALA A 125 -4.82 6.03 -10.54
N LEU A 126 -5.51 4.90 -10.40
CA LEU A 126 -6.22 4.21 -11.46
C LEU A 126 -7.71 4.37 -11.17
N GLY A 127 -8.24 5.54 -11.52
CA GLY A 127 -9.64 5.91 -11.31
C GLY A 127 -9.81 7.32 -10.77
N ARG A 128 -11.06 7.68 -10.53
CA ARG A 128 -11.47 8.98 -10.00
C ARG A 128 -11.48 8.95 -8.48
N GLU A 129 -10.70 9.80 -7.85
CA GLU A 129 -10.69 9.92 -6.39
C GLU A 129 -11.93 10.66 -5.85
N ASP A 130 -12.55 11.49 -6.67
CA ASP A 130 -13.76 12.24 -6.34
C ASP A 130 -15.04 11.40 -6.42
N ASP A 131 -14.94 10.13 -6.81
CA ASP A 131 -16.09 9.22 -6.81
C ASP A 131 -16.32 8.67 -5.38
N PRO A 132 -17.42 9.05 -4.71
CA PRO A 132 -17.70 8.60 -3.35
C PRO A 132 -18.03 7.11 -3.25
N ASN A 133 -18.38 6.47 -4.37
CA ASN A 133 -18.84 5.08 -4.42
C ASN A 133 -17.75 4.13 -4.93
N HIS A 134 -16.82 4.64 -5.75
CA HIS A 134 -15.78 3.84 -6.41
C HIS A 134 -14.39 4.39 -6.10
N PRO A 135 -13.79 3.98 -4.96
CA PRO A 135 -12.43 4.39 -4.66
C PRO A 135 -11.44 3.97 -5.75
N PRO A 136 -10.44 4.80 -6.09
CA PRO A 136 -9.45 4.45 -7.09
C PRO A 136 -8.52 3.37 -6.55
N SER A 137 -8.04 2.50 -7.42
CA SER A 137 -6.85 1.71 -7.14
C SER A 137 -5.60 2.59 -7.25
N TYR A 138 -4.51 2.20 -6.58
CA TYR A 138 -3.22 2.84 -6.79
C TYR A 138 -2.18 1.83 -7.26
N SER A 139 -1.34 2.26 -8.20
CA SER A 139 -0.13 1.53 -8.58
C SER A 139 1.09 2.38 -8.26
N LEU A 140 1.99 1.81 -7.47
CA LEU A 140 3.34 2.31 -7.26
C LEU A 140 4.27 1.47 -8.11
N TYR A 141 4.90 2.13 -9.08
CA TYR A 141 5.95 1.52 -9.86
C TYR A 141 7.13 2.48 -9.92
N ASP A 142 8.17 2.15 -9.18
CA ASP A 142 9.36 2.97 -9.16
C ASP A 142 10.61 2.10 -9.10
N TYR A 143 11.30 2.06 -10.24
CA TYR A 143 12.57 1.35 -10.41
C TYR A 143 13.67 1.90 -9.50
N SER A 144 13.64 3.19 -9.16
CA SER A 144 14.67 3.82 -8.34
C SER A 144 14.52 3.45 -6.86
N SER A 145 13.27 3.35 -6.38
CA SER A 145 12.96 2.90 -5.03
C SER A 145 12.92 1.38 -4.89
N GLY A 146 12.87 0.64 -6.01
CA GLY A 146 12.89 -0.82 -6.03
C GLY A 146 11.56 -1.45 -5.65
N ALA A 147 10.44 -0.71 -5.76
CA ALA A 147 9.12 -1.18 -5.38
C ALA A 147 8.14 -1.23 -6.56
N ASN A 148 7.35 -2.28 -6.59
CA ASN A 148 6.20 -2.47 -7.48
C ASN A 148 5.02 -2.97 -6.63
N ILE A 149 4.17 -2.05 -6.18
CA ILE A 149 3.07 -2.32 -5.24
C ILE A 149 1.76 -1.84 -5.85
N ASN A 150 0.73 -2.66 -5.75
CA ASN A 150 -0.64 -2.30 -6.05
C ASN A 150 -1.46 -2.18 -4.75
N LEU A 151 -2.31 -1.16 -4.71
CA LEU A 151 -3.32 -0.95 -3.69
C LEU A 151 -4.69 -1.09 -4.35
N ASN A 152 -5.38 -2.17 -4.03
CA ASN A 152 -6.72 -2.44 -4.54
C ASN A 152 -7.76 -2.06 -3.49
N PRO A 153 -8.79 -1.26 -3.83
CA PRO A 153 -9.83 -0.89 -2.89
C PRO A 153 -10.44 -2.10 -2.21
N ASN A 154 -10.52 -2.06 -0.89
CA ASN A 154 -11.31 -2.99 -0.10
C ASN A 154 -12.51 -2.20 0.44
N GLY A 155 -13.51 -2.00 -0.43
CA GLY A 155 -14.60 -1.07 -0.15
C GLY A 155 -14.13 0.39 0.03
N ARG A 156 -14.98 1.22 0.66
CA ARG A 156 -14.74 2.65 0.87
C ARG A 156 -13.76 2.95 2.01
N ASP A 157 -13.46 1.97 2.85
CA ASP A 157 -12.77 2.19 4.11
C ASP A 157 -11.43 1.47 4.19
N GLY A 158 -10.95 0.92 3.08
CA GLY A 158 -9.64 0.25 3.08
C GLY A 158 -9.06 -0.04 1.70
N TYR A 159 -7.87 -0.65 1.76
CA TYR A 159 -7.09 -1.13 0.63
C TYR A 159 -6.43 -2.46 0.98
N TYR A 160 -6.37 -3.36 0.00
CA TYR A 160 -5.43 -4.47 -0.01
C TYR A 160 -4.13 -4.04 -0.70
N LEU A 161 -3.00 -4.30 -0.05
CA LEU A 161 -1.67 -4.05 -0.56
C LEU A 161 -1.07 -5.36 -1.05
N SER A 162 -0.52 -5.36 -2.26
CA SER A 162 0.24 -6.51 -2.78
C SER A 162 1.31 -6.10 -3.78
N GLY A 163 2.44 -6.82 -3.80
CA GLY A 163 3.49 -6.55 -4.78
C GLY A 163 4.86 -7.03 -4.35
N TRP A 164 5.90 -6.48 -4.98
CA TRP A 164 7.30 -6.82 -4.72
C TRP A 164 8.08 -5.58 -4.32
N VAL A 165 8.96 -5.72 -3.33
CA VAL A 165 9.85 -4.65 -2.89
C VAL A 165 11.28 -5.14 -2.76
N ASP A 166 12.22 -4.29 -3.11
CA ASP A 166 13.63 -4.42 -2.77
C ASP A 166 13.80 -4.17 -1.26
N MET A 167 14.36 -5.16 -0.57
CA MET A 167 14.50 -5.13 0.89
C MET A 167 15.52 -4.10 1.38
N GLU A 168 16.54 -3.80 0.58
CA GLU A 168 17.60 -2.87 0.95
C GLU A 168 17.18 -1.42 0.68
N LYS A 169 16.47 -1.19 -0.43
CA LYS A 169 16.08 0.16 -0.87
C LYS A 169 14.74 0.64 -0.35
N PHE A 170 13.83 -0.29 -0.04
CA PHE A 170 12.45 0.04 0.32
C PHE A 170 12.04 -0.63 1.64
N GLY A 171 12.10 -1.96 1.68
CA GLY A 171 11.86 -2.79 2.86
C GLY A 171 10.58 -2.43 3.64
N ALA A 172 10.62 -2.68 4.95
CA ALA A 172 9.49 -2.45 5.85
C ALA A 172 9.12 -0.95 5.95
N TYR A 173 10.12 -0.09 5.88
CA TYR A 173 9.97 1.35 6.09
C TYR A 173 9.26 2.05 4.92
N GLY A 174 9.65 1.76 3.68
CA GLY A 174 8.94 2.26 2.50
C GLY A 174 7.52 1.69 2.44
N THR A 175 7.35 0.41 2.78
CA THR A 175 6.03 -0.24 2.80
C THR A 175 5.10 0.40 3.85
N ALA A 176 5.64 0.76 5.02
CA ALA A 176 4.91 1.52 6.04
C ALA A 176 4.50 2.92 5.56
N LEU A 177 5.36 3.62 4.80
CA LEU A 177 5.01 4.90 4.18
C LEU A 177 3.88 4.75 3.15
N VAL A 178 3.89 3.70 2.33
CA VAL A 178 2.78 3.41 1.40
C VAL A 178 1.47 3.24 2.16
N GLY A 179 1.50 2.51 3.27
CA GLY A 179 0.32 2.34 4.12
C GLY A 179 -0.18 3.65 4.74
N LEU A 180 0.72 4.53 5.18
CA LEU A 180 0.34 5.86 5.68
C LEU A 180 -0.26 6.75 4.58
N VAL A 181 0.29 6.72 3.38
CA VAL A 181 -0.24 7.48 2.24
C VAL A 181 -1.62 6.95 1.83
N ALA A 182 -1.83 5.64 1.87
CA ALA A 182 -3.14 5.05 1.67
C ALA A 182 -4.16 5.53 2.73
N THR A 183 -3.75 5.72 3.98
CA THR A 183 -4.60 6.34 5.01
C THR A 183 -4.95 7.79 4.67
N ILE A 184 -3.97 8.59 4.23
CA ILE A 184 -4.22 9.97 3.74
C ILE A 184 -5.21 9.94 2.57
N ALA A 185 -5.05 8.98 1.65
CA ALA A 185 -5.95 8.81 0.52
C ALA A 185 -7.39 8.50 0.97
N ILE A 186 -7.58 7.63 1.97
CA ILE A 186 -8.92 7.34 2.55
C ILE A 186 -9.52 8.59 3.20
N GLU A 187 -8.75 9.33 4.00
CA GLU A 187 -9.19 10.57 4.66
C GLU A 187 -9.58 11.68 3.68
N SER A 188 -8.89 11.75 2.54
CA SER A 188 -9.12 12.81 1.55
C SER A 188 -10.36 12.59 0.66
N ARG A 189 -11.06 11.46 0.84
CA ARG A 189 -12.23 11.11 0.01
C ARG A 189 -13.44 11.97 0.36
N PRO A 190 -14.27 12.33 -0.63
CA PRO A 190 -15.55 12.95 -0.36
C PRO A 190 -16.46 12.02 0.46
N ALA A 191 -17.28 12.62 1.32
CA ALA A 191 -18.34 11.90 2.03
C ALA A 191 -19.29 11.24 1.02
N PRO A 192 -19.88 10.07 1.35
CA PRO A 192 -20.90 9.49 0.50
C PRO A 192 -22.05 10.48 0.38
N LYS A 193 -22.59 10.67 -0.82
CA LYS A 193 -23.86 11.40 -0.94
C LYS A 193 -24.90 10.65 -0.10
N PRO A 194 -25.69 11.34 0.73
CA PRO A 194 -26.82 10.71 1.41
C PRO A 194 -27.62 9.95 0.36
N LYS A 195 -27.94 8.67 0.61
CA LYS A 195 -28.89 7.97 -0.25
C LYS A 195 -30.13 8.83 -0.29
N ALA A 196 -30.55 9.25 -1.50
CA ALA A 196 -31.81 9.95 -1.66
C ALA A 196 -32.85 9.10 -0.94
N GLN A 197 -33.47 9.68 0.09
CA GLN A 197 -34.50 9.00 0.85
C GLN A 197 -35.55 8.60 -0.18
N GLU A 198 -35.70 7.29 -0.38
CA GLU A 198 -36.75 6.76 -1.26
C GLU A 198 -38.04 7.41 -0.78
N PRO A 199 -38.78 8.13 -1.66
CA PRO A 199 -39.96 8.84 -1.23
C PRO A 199 -40.85 7.86 -0.49
N ALA A 200 -41.21 8.21 0.75
CA ALA A 200 -42.02 7.35 1.60
C ALA A 200 -43.19 6.82 0.76
N PRO A 201 -43.50 5.52 0.82
CA PRO A 201 -44.58 4.94 0.03
C PRO A 201 -45.80 5.84 0.23
N GLN A 202 -46.27 6.44 -0.87
CA GLN A 202 -47.44 7.31 -0.85
C GLN A 202 -48.54 6.50 -0.18
N ALA A 203 -49.07 7.02 0.93
CA ALA A 203 -50.20 6.40 1.60
C ALA A 203 -51.27 6.15 0.52
N PRO A 204 -51.83 4.93 0.41
CA PRO A 204 -52.84 4.65 -0.59
C PRO A 204 -53.92 5.70 -0.45
N ALA A 205 -54.20 6.41 -1.56
CA ALA A 205 -55.23 7.43 -1.61
C ALA A 205 -56.48 6.85 -0.95
N GLY A 206 -56.89 7.48 0.16
CA GLY A 206 -58.04 7.01 0.94
C GLY A 206 -59.20 6.85 -0.03
N ARG A 207 -59.72 5.62 -0.16
CA ARG A 207 -60.99 5.42 -0.83
C ARG A 207 -62.00 6.25 -0.07
N GLU A 208 -62.47 7.31 -0.71
CA GLU A 208 -63.64 8.06 -0.29
C GLU A 208 -64.75 7.02 -0.11
N LEU A 209 -65.18 6.82 1.14
CA LEU A 209 -66.30 5.93 1.45
C LEU A 209 -67.54 6.58 0.85
N GLU A 210 -68.07 6.01 -0.23
CA GLU A 210 -69.33 6.47 -0.79
C GLU A 210 -70.42 6.43 0.29
N PRO A 211 -71.22 7.50 0.45
CA PRO A 211 -72.29 7.54 1.43
C PRO A 211 -73.34 6.48 1.10
N LEU A 212 -73.64 5.64 2.09
CA LEU A 212 -74.68 4.61 1.98
C LEU A 212 -76.05 5.27 1.73
N PRO A 213 -76.87 4.74 0.81
CA PRO A 213 -78.23 5.25 0.60
C PRO A 213 -79.10 4.96 1.83
N PHE A 214 -79.77 6.00 2.34
CA PHE A 214 -80.75 5.87 3.41
C PHE A 214 -81.99 5.11 2.91
N PRO A 215 -82.52 4.13 3.67
CA PRO A 215 -83.79 3.49 3.34
C PRO A 215 -84.97 4.44 3.62
N LEU A 216 -85.91 4.50 2.67
CA LEU A 216 -87.23 5.14 2.77
C LEU A 216 -88.21 4.24 3.54
#